data_AF-A0A086WDQ0-F1
#
_entry.id   AF-A0A086WDQ0-F1
#
_cell.length_a   1.000
_cell.length_b   1.000
_cell.length_c   1.000
_cell.angle_alpha   90.00
_cell.angle_beta   90.00
_cell.angle_gamma   90.00
#
_symmetry.space_group_name_H-M   'P 1'
#
loop_
_entity.id
_entity.type
_entity.pdbx_description
1 polymer ?
#
loop_
_entity_poly.entity_id
_entity_poly.type
_entity_poly.pdbx_seq_one_letter_code
_entity_poly.pdbx_strand_id
1 'polypeptide(L)'
;MKTVIGKMALAGLLALGASAASAGVTVNYVESDKFSDLPFAPWQRQEVLDDLADYFTELGKQLPAGQELKVEVTDIDLAGREYPNARGANDLRVLKGMADWPVMELRYTLSANGQVLSSGNAKLSDMNYLHRSSRLHDSGRLRFEKRMIEEWFNKTILQKKS
;
A
#
# COMPACT_ATOMS: atom_id res chain seq x y z
N MET A 1 19.66 -72.14 10.12
CA MET A 1 19.51 -71.33 8.89
C MET A 1 19.53 -69.86 9.29
N LYS A 2 20.32 -69.07 8.56
CA LYS A 2 20.64 -67.65 8.79
C LYS A 2 19.49 -66.76 8.31
N THR A 3 19.20 -65.67 9.05
CA THR A 3 18.92 -64.27 8.60
C THR A 3 18.37 -63.48 9.81
N VAL A 4 19.14 -62.61 10.48
CA VAL A 4 19.56 -61.23 10.20
C VAL A 4 18.44 -60.17 10.32
N ILE A 5 18.69 -59.27 11.26
CA ILE A 5 18.00 -58.05 11.69
C ILE A 5 17.90 -57.01 10.57
N GLY A 6 16.84 -56.18 10.57
CA GLY A 6 16.83 -54.91 9.84
C GLY A 6 15.77 -53.94 10.36
N LYS A 7 16.09 -53.16 11.40
CA LYS A 7 15.34 -51.93 11.76
C LYS A 7 15.73 -50.85 10.75
N MET A 8 14.81 -50.41 9.89
CA MET A 8 14.97 -49.18 9.12
C MET A 8 14.30 -48.03 9.86
N ALA A 9 15.11 -47.18 10.49
CA ALA A 9 14.70 -45.85 10.91
C ALA A 9 14.78 -44.91 9.70
N LEU A 10 13.65 -44.40 9.25
CA LEU A 10 13.59 -43.37 8.21
C LEU A 10 13.65 -42.00 8.90
N ALA A 11 14.84 -41.42 9.00
CA ALA A 11 15.02 -40.03 9.38
C ALA A 11 14.56 -39.15 8.19
N GLY A 12 13.34 -38.62 8.28
CA GLY A 12 12.85 -37.61 7.35
C GLY A 12 13.58 -36.30 7.60
N LEU A 13 14.46 -35.90 6.66
CA LEU A 13 14.95 -34.53 6.59
C LEU A 13 13.74 -33.62 6.30
N LEU A 14 13.28 -32.89 7.32
CA LEU A 14 12.49 -31.68 7.12
C LEU A 14 13.39 -30.64 6.46
N ALA A 15 13.36 -30.59 5.13
CA ALA A 15 13.81 -29.42 4.41
C ALA A 15 12.84 -28.28 4.73
N LEU A 16 13.15 -27.50 5.76
CA LEU A 16 12.60 -26.17 5.94
C LEU A 16 13.01 -25.37 4.72
N GLY A 17 12.12 -25.31 3.72
CA GLY A 17 12.21 -24.31 2.67
C GLY A 17 12.18 -22.96 3.34
N ALA A 18 13.34 -22.35 3.52
CA ALA A 18 13.42 -20.93 3.77
C ALA A 18 12.89 -20.26 2.50
N SER A 19 11.58 -19.99 2.46
CA SER A 19 11.08 -18.89 1.64
C SER A 19 11.95 -17.72 2.03
N ALA A 20 12.77 -17.23 1.09
CA ALA A 20 13.43 -15.96 1.25
C ALA A 20 12.30 -14.95 1.46
N ALA A 21 12.05 -14.61 2.72
CA ALA A 21 11.09 -13.58 3.09
C ALA A 21 11.64 -12.30 2.47
N SER A 22 11.10 -11.94 1.32
CA SER A 22 11.50 -10.72 0.63
C SER A 22 10.90 -9.61 1.45
N ALA A 23 11.74 -8.91 2.22
CA ALA A 23 11.29 -7.71 2.90
C ALA A 23 10.71 -6.76 1.85
N GLY A 24 9.42 -6.44 1.98
CA GLY A 24 8.70 -5.82 0.88
C GLY A 24 7.25 -5.53 1.21
N VAL A 25 6.60 -4.81 0.30
CA VAL A 25 5.19 -4.44 0.40
C VAL A 25 4.45 -5.09 -0.76
N THR A 26 3.33 -5.73 -0.46
CA THR A 26 2.38 -6.22 -1.48
C THR A 26 1.11 -5.42 -1.38
N VAL A 27 0.70 -4.79 -2.48
CA VAL A 27 -0.54 -4.01 -2.57
C VAL A 27 -1.54 -4.76 -3.45
N ASN A 28 -2.76 -4.90 -2.96
CA ASN A 28 -3.88 -5.43 -3.72
C ASN A 28 -5.05 -4.44 -3.67
N TYR A 29 -5.69 -4.21 -4.82
CA TYR A 29 -6.89 -3.38 -4.92
C TYR A 29 -8.12 -4.27 -4.96
N VAL A 30 -9.02 -4.10 -3.98
CA VAL A 30 -10.24 -4.91 -3.83
C VAL A 30 -11.39 -4.20 -4.53
N GLU A 31 -11.93 -4.77 -5.61
CA GLU A 31 -13.06 -4.18 -6.36
C GLU A 31 -12.79 -2.71 -6.77
N SER A 32 -11.63 -2.48 -7.41
CA SER A 32 -11.17 -1.13 -7.80
C SER A 32 -12.12 -0.38 -8.74
N ASP A 33 -13.06 -1.08 -9.37
CA ASP A 33 -14.16 -0.54 -10.17
C ASP A 33 -15.20 0.21 -9.33
N LYS A 34 -15.22 0.01 -8.02
CA LYS A 34 -16.16 0.63 -7.06
C LYS A 34 -15.56 1.75 -6.22
N PHE A 35 -14.30 2.11 -6.42
CA PHE A 35 -13.65 3.17 -5.65
C PHE A 35 -14.32 4.53 -5.88
N SER A 36 -14.35 5.34 -4.83
CA SER A 36 -15.09 6.60 -4.75
C SER A 36 -14.68 7.66 -5.77
N ASP A 37 -13.37 7.88 -5.97
CA ASP A 37 -12.84 8.78 -6.99
C ASP A 37 -11.58 8.19 -7.64
N LEU A 38 -11.73 7.72 -8.88
CA LEU A 38 -10.64 7.39 -9.79
C LEU A 38 -10.99 7.95 -11.17
N PRO A 39 -9.98 8.29 -12.00
CA PRO A 39 -10.23 8.75 -13.36
C PRO A 39 -11.16 7.81 -14.13
N PHE A 40 -12.02 8.37 -14.97
CA PHE A 40 -12.95 7.59 -15.79
C PHE A 40 -12.22 6.75 -16.84
N ALA A 41 -11.20 7.35 -17.47
CA ALA A 41 -10.40 6.71 -18.50
C ALA A 41 -9.59 5.52 -17.93
N PRO A 42 -9.71 4.31 -18.51
CA PRO A 42 -9.05 3.11 -17.97
C PRO A 42 -7.53 3.23 -17.83
N TRP A 43 -6.85 3.90 -18.77
CA TRP A 43 -5.39 4.06 -18.71
C TRP A 43 -4.97 5.00 -17.59
N GLN A 44 -5.66 6.14 -17.41
CA GLN A 44 -5.40 7.06 -16.30
C GLN A 44 -5.69 6.41 -14.95
N ARG A 45 -6.75 5.60 -14.88
CA ARG A 45 -7.05 4.80 -13.69
C ARG A 45 -5.89 3.86 -13.36
N GLN A 46 -5.43 3.09 -14.34
CA GLN A 46 -4.32 2.16 -14.14
C GLN A 46 -3.06 2.89 -13.70
N GLU A 47 -2.73 4.01 -14.34
CA GLU A 47 -1.59 4.83 -13.95
C GLU A 47 -1.68 5.33 -12.49
N VAL A 48 -2.87 5.66 -11.98
CA VAL A 48 -3.05 6.06 -10.57
C VAL A 48 -2.78 4.89 -9.64
N LEU A 49 -3.33 3.72 -9.96
CA LEU A 49 -3.14 2.51 -9.16
C LEU A 49 -1.68 2.06 -9.16
N ASP A 50 -0.98 2.16 -10.29
CA ASP A 50 0.44 1.84 -10.41
C ASP A 50 1.28 2.83 -9.59
N ASP A 51 1.05 4.14 -9.71
CA ASP A 51 1.77 5.17 -8.93
C ASP A 51 1.64 4.96 -7.42
N LEU A 52 0.45 4.54 -6.95
CA LEU A 52 0.21 4.27 -5.54
C LEU A 52 0.89 2.97 -5.09
N ALA A 53 0.84 1.91 -5.90
CA ALA A 53 1.52 0.65 -5.61
C ALA A 53 3.04 0.82 -5.56
N ASP A 54 3.60 1.57 -6.50
CA ASP A 54 5.02 1.94 -6.53
C ASP A 54 5.40 2.73 -5.28
N TYR A 55 4.54 3.66 -4.85
CA TYR A 55 4.81 4.46 -3.67
C TYR A 55 4.79 3.63 -2.37
N PHE A 56 3.84 2.71 -2.22
CA PHE A 56 3.86 1.73 -1.12
C PHE A 56 5.12 0.87 -1.15
N THR A 57 5.54 0.42 -2.34
CA THR A 57 6.78 -0.36 -2.53
C THR A 57 8.01 0.45 -2.11
N GLU A 58 8.06 1.73 -2.46
CA GLU A 58 9.12 2.65 -2.06
C GLU A 58 9.19 2.81 -0.53
N LEU A 59 8.05 3.04 0.13
CA LEU A 59 7.98 3.08 1.59
C LEU A 59 8.42 1.74 2.22
N GLY A 60 8.12 0.63 1.56
CA GLY A 60 8.56 -0.71 1.93
C GLY A 60 10.06 -0.86 2.13
N LYS A 61 10.88 -0.07 1.43
CA LYS A 61 12.35 -0.07 1.60
C LYS A 61 12.79 0.38 3.00
N GLN A 62 11.91 1.06 3.75
CA GLN A 62 12.16 1.47 5.13
C GLN A 62 11.78 0.38 6.16
N LEU A 63 11.16 -0.73 5.74
CA LEU A 63 10.82 -1.81 6.65
C LEU A 63 12.09 -2.48 7.20
N PRO A 64 12.11 -2.86 8.49
CA PRO A 64 13.15 -3.71 9.04
C PRO A 64 13.29 -5.01 8.24
N ALA A 65 14.52 -5.54 8.17
CA ALA A 65 14.81 -6.77 7.44
C ALA A 65 13.93 -7.93 7.93
N GLY A 66 13.41 -8.72 6.98
CA GLY A 66 12.52 -9.85 7.25
C GLY A 66 11.06 -9.47 7.58
N GLN A 67 10.72 -8.17 7.58
CA GLN A 67 9.33 -7.72 7.67
C GLN A 67 8.68 -7.59 6.29
N GLU A 68 7.41 -7.99 6.22
CA GLU A 68 6.57 -7.93 5.03
C GLU A 68 5.26 -7.23 5.38
N LEU A 69 4.86 -6.28 4.55
CA LEU A 69 3.58 -5.58 4.69
C LEU A 69 2.66 -5.96 3.53
N LYS A 70 1.52 -6.55 3.85
CA LYS A 70 0.42 -6.72 2.91
C LYS A 70 -0.61 -5.60 3.11
N VAL A 71 -0.99 -4.93 2.03
CA VAL A 71 -2.01 -3.88 1.99
C VAL A 71 -3.11 -4.29 1.01
N GLU A 72 -4.35 -4.25 1.47
CA GLU A 72 -5.54 -4.44 0.65
C GLU A 72 -6.35 -3.14 0.67
N VAL A 73 -6.26 -2.37 -0.41
CA VAL A 73 -6.98 -1.11 -0.56
C VAL A 73 -8.41 -1.43 -0.97
N THR A 74 -9.37 -0.88 -0.23
CA THR A 74 -10.80 -1.11 -0.42
C THR A 74 -11.55 0.12 -0.91
N ASP A 75 -10.98 1.31 -0.75
CA ASP A 75 -11.53 2.53 -1.34
C ASP A 75 -10.45 3.61 -1.54
N ILE A 76 -10.62 4.44 -2.56
CA ILE A 76 -9.78 5.60 -2.88
C ILE A 76 -10.69 6.77 -3.26
N ASP A 77 -10.50 7.91 -2.60
CA ASP A 77 -11.03 9.21 -2.99
C ASP A 77 -9.84 10.18 -3.15
N LEU A 78 -9.57 10.62 -4.38
CA LEU A 78 -8.42 11.48 -4.68
C LEU A 78 -8.68 12.92 -4.23
N ALA A 79 -7.61 13.64 -3.97
CA ALA A 79 -7.66 15.05 -3.64
C ALA A 79 -8.19 15.87 -4.83
N GLY A 80 -9.07 16.82 -4.53
CA GLY A 80 -9.76 17.63 -5.53
C GLY A 80 -10.83 16.86 -6.27
N ARG A 81 -11.46 17.50 -7.25
CA ARG A 81 -12.52 16.89 -8.06
C ARG A 81 -12.28 17.14 -9.54
N GLU A 82 -12.51 16.12 -10.36
CA GLU A 82 -12.52 16.26 -11.81
C GLU A 82 -13.76 17.03 -12.26
N TYR A 83 -13.53 18.03 -13.11
CA TYR A 83 -14.57 18.76 -13.80
C TYR A 83 -14.48 18.45 -15.30
N PRO A 84 -15.59 18.03 -15.94
CA PRO A 84 -15.61 17.76 -17.36
C PRO A 84 -15.15 18.98 -18.15
N ASN A 85 -14.06 18.83 -18.89
CA ASN A 85 -13.60 19.89 -19.77
C ASN A 85 -14.19 19.68 -21.17
N ALA A 86 -15.25 20.41 -21.49
CA ALA A 86 -15.93 20.33 -22.79
C ALA A 86 -15.04 20.70 -24.01
N ARG A 87 -13.81 21.22 -23.80
CA ARG A 87 -12.91 21.69 -24.85
C ARG A 87 -11.50 21.06 -24.82
N GLY A 88 -11.22 20.12 -23.94
CA GLY A 88 -9.88 19.55 -23.75
C GLY A 88 -9.85 18.02 -23.82
N ALA A 89 -8.65 17.46 -24.03
CA ALA A 89 -8.43 16.00 -24.04
C ALA A 89 -8.32 15.39 -22.63
N ASN A 90 -8.20 16.21 -21.59
CA ASN A 90 -8.08 15.78 -20.19
C ASN A 90 -9.03 16.57 -19.29
N ASP A 91 -9.59 15.90 -18.29
CA ASP A 91 -10.41 16.53 -17.26
C ASP A 91 -9.57 17.42 -16.34
N LEU A 92 -10.16 18.54 -15.90
CA LEU A 92 -9.50 19.49 -15.01
C LEU A 92 -9.77 19.07 -13.56
N ARG A 93 -8.73 18.61 -12.85
CA ARG A 93 -8.84 18.37 -11.40
C ARG A 93 -8.63 19.68 -10.65
N VAL A 94 -9.66 20.11 -9.89
CA VAL A 94 -9.67 21.35 -9.13
C VAL A 94 -9.55 21.04 -7.64
N LEU A 95 -8.60 21.70 -6.98
CA LEU A 95 -8.36 21.62 -5.54
C LEU A 95 -8.97 22.87 -4.90
N LYS A 96 -9.97 22.70 -4.04
CA LYS A 96 -10.68 23.79 -3.35
C LYS A 96 -10.27 23.94 -1.89
N GLY A 97 -9.63 22.92 -1.30
CA GLY A 97 -9.26 22.93 0.12
C GLY A 97 -10.47 22.82 1.05
N MET A 98 -11.56 22.23 0.57
CA MET A 98 -12.80 22.02 1.30
C MET A 98 -12.94 20.51 1.57
N ALA A 99 -14.14 19.93 1.48
CA ALA A 99 -14.36 18.49 1.53
C ALA A 99 -13.94 17.77 0.23
N ASP A 100 -12.70 18.01 -0.17
CA ASP A 100 -12.02 17.41 -1.33
C ASP A 100 -10.58 16.99 -0.97
N TRP A 101 -10.36 16.64 0.29
CA TRP A 101 -9.11 16.05 0.76
C TRP A 101 -9.00 14.59 0.33
N PRO A 102 -7.78 14.03 0.20
CA PRO A 102 -7.62 12.64 -0.15
C PRO A 102 -8.12 11.74 0.99
N VAL A 103 -8.77 10.63 0.63
CA VAL A 103 -9.17 9.56 1.55
C VAL A 103 -8.77 8.21 0.96
N MET A 104 -8.31 7.30 1.81
CA MET A 104 -8.07 5.91 1.42
C MET A 104 -8.52 4.98 2.54
N GLU A 105 -9.30 3.95 2.19
CA GLU A 105 -9.65 2.87 3.11
C GLU A 105 -8.88 1.62 2.73
N LEU A 106 -8.26 0.98 3.73
CA LEU A 106 -7.44 -0.20 3.51
C LEU A 106 -7.48 -1.16 4.70
N ARG A 107 -7.10 -2.41 4.43
CA ARG A 107 -6.73 -3.42 5.41
C ARG A 107 -5.25 -3.70 5.29
N TYR A 108 -4.58 -3.96 6.40
CA TYR A 108 -3.15 -4.27 6.38
C TYR A 108 -2.80 -5.43 7.28
N THR A 109 -1.70 -6.10 6.94
CA THR A 109 -1.05 -7.12 7.78
C THR A 109 0.45 -6.93 7.67
N LEU A 110 1.09 -6.65 8.80
CA LEU A 110 2.54 -6.62 8.96
C LEU A 110 2.96 -7.94 9.59
N SER A 111 3.86 -8.66 8.92
CA SER A 111 4.44 -9.91 9.40
C SER A 111 5.96 -9.88 9.40
N ALA A 112 6.58 -10.73 10.21
CA ALA A 112 8.01 -10.97 10.16
C ALA A 112 8.27 -12.47 10.27
N ASN A 113 9.09 -13.02 9.36
CA ASN A 113 9.45 -14.44 9.36
C ASN A 113 8.23 -15.39 9.49
N GLY A 114 7.11 -15.05 8.82
CA GLY A 114 5.87 -15.84 8.85
C GLY A 114 4.97 -15.62 10.06
N GLN A 115 5.36 -14.79 11.04
CA GLN A 115 4.52 -14.42 12.18
C GLN A 115 3.88 -13.04 11.97
N VAL A 116 2.57 -12.92 12.20
CA VAL A 116 1.88 -11.62 12.16
C VAL A 116 2.29 -10.78 13.38
N LEU A 117 2.83 -9.59 13.12
CA LEU A 117 3.19 -8.59 14.13
C LEU A 117 2.04 -7.63 14.42
N SER A 118 1.31 -7.22 13.37
CA SER A 118 0.20 -6.27 13.48
C SER A 118 -0.73 -6.43 12.28
N SER A 119 -2.02 -6.20 12.47
CA SER A 119 -2.99 -6.15 11.38
C SER A 119 -4.18 -5.27 11.78
N GLY A 120 -4.92 -4.79 10.80
CA GLY A 120 -6.11 -4.00 11.07
C GLY A 120 -6.69 -3.32 9.84
N ASN A 121 -7.74 -2.54 10.08
CA ASN A 121 -8.35 -1.66 9.08
C ASN A 121 -7.91 -0.23 9.36
N ALA A 122 -7.67 0.55 8.31
CA ALA A 122 -7.28 1.95 8.43
C ALA A 122 -8.09 2.80 7.44
N LYS A 123 -8.52 3.96 7.92
CA LYS A 123 -9.05 5.05 7.10
C LYS A 123 -8.07 6.20 7.18
N LEU A 124 -7.44 6.49 6.07
CA LEU A 124 -6.45 7.55 5.91
C LEU A 124 -7.15 8.78 5.38
N SER A 125 -6.80 9.96 5.90
CA SER A 125 -7.31 11.24 5.40
C SER A 125 -6.34 12.37 5.73
N ASP A 126 -6.15 13.32 4.81
CA ASP A 126 -5.39 14.56 5.08
C ASP A 126 -6.29 15.80 4.92
N MET A 127 -7.16 16.07 5.90
CA MET A 127 -8.12 17.19 5.84
C MET A 127 -7.47 18.56 5.66
N ASN A 128 -6.18 18.71 6.01
CA ASN A 128 -5.44 19.97 5.90
C ASN A 128 -4.46 19.98 4.73
N TYR A 129 -4.74 19.19 3.68
CA TYR A 129 -3.77 18.87 2.63
C TYR A 129 -3.19 20.08 1.88
N LEU A 130 -3.93 21.18 1.75
CA LEU A 130 -3.40 22.39 1.09
C LEU A 130 -2.54 23.28 2.00
N HIS A 131 -2.72 23.21 3.32
CA HIS A 131 -2.05 24.11 4.25
C HIS A 131 -0.83 23.49 4.94
N ARG A 132 -0.52 22.21 4.67
CA ARG A 132 0.73 21.62 5.13
C ARG A 132 1.89 22.19 4.33
N SER A 133 2.98 22.50 5.04
CA SER A 133 4.23 22.93 4.42
C SER A 133 4.69 21.85 3.44
N SER A 134 4.70 22.19 2.16
CA SER A 134 5.17 21.31 1.10
C SER A 134 6.67 21.08 1.28
N ARG A 135 7.08 19.81 1.41
CA ARG A 135 8.52 19.49 1.32
C ARG A 135 8.95 19.78 -0.12
N LEU A 136 10.20 20.20 -0.33
CA LEU A 136 10.71 20.60 -1.64
C LEU A 136 10.52 19.57 -2.78
N HIS A 137 10.24 18.31 -2.45
CA HIS A 137 10.01 17.19 -3.38
C HIS A 137 8.52 16.80 -3.54
N ASP A 138 7.59 17.54 -2.93
CA ASP A 138 6.16 17.24 -2.90
C ASP A 138 5.43 17.82 -4.15
N SER A 139 6.12 17.95 -5.29
CA SER A 139 5.59 18.60 -6.51
C SER A 139 4.99 17.63 -7.54
N GLY A 140 5.05 16.32 -7.28
CA GLY A 140 4.63 15.27 -8.22
C GLY A 140 3.13 14.97 -8.26
N ARG A 141 2.76 14.07 -9.18
CA ARG A 141 1.41 13.49 -9.28
C ARG A 141 1.07 12.72 -7.99
N LEU A 142 -0.18 12.82 -7.57
CA LEU A 142 -0.71 12.20 -6.34
C LEU A 142 0.02 12.60 -5.05
N ARG A 143 0.55 13.83 -4.98
CA ARG A 143 1.33 14.30 -3.82
C ARG A 143 0.59 14.22 -2.50
N PHE A 144 -0.70 14.54 -2.48
CA PHE A 144 -1.47 14.60 -1.25
C PHE A 144 -1.79 13.21 -0.74
N GLU A 145 -2.12 12.28 -1.65
CA GLU A 145 -2.33 10.87 -1.38
C GLU A 145 -1.04 10.23 -0.87
N LYS A 146 0.09 10.48 -1.54
CA LYS A 146 1.41 9.98 -1.15
C LYS A 146 1.79 10.46 0.24
N ARG A 147 1.65 11.76 0.53
CA ARG A 147 1.93 12.29 1.87
C ARG A 147 1.02 11.67 2.94
N MET A 148 -0.27 11.54 2.66
CA MET A 148 -1.23 10.90 3.57
C MET A 148 -0.84 9.44 3.86
N ILE A 149 -0.44 8.69 2.84
CA ILE A 149 0.04 7.31 2.97
C ILE A 149 1.35 7.25 3.78
N GLU A 150 2.29 8.15 3.53
CA GLU A 150 3.55 8.23 4.28
C GLU A 150 3.31 8.51 5.77
N GLU A 151 2.39 9.42 6.10
CA GLU A 151 2.03 9.72 7.49
C GLU A 151 1.47 8.48 8.20
N TRP A 152 0.53 7.79 7.57
CA TRP A 152 -0.01 6.53 8.10
C TRP A 152 1.09 5.47 8.25
N PHE A 153 1.93 5.29 7.25
CA PHE A 153 2.99 4.28 7.26
C PHE A 153 4.00 4.54 8.38
N ASN A 154 4.47 5.79 8.50
CA ASN A 154 5.40 6.18 9.56
C ASN A 154 4.81 6.00 10.96
N LYS A 155 3.53 6.33 11.14
CA LYS A 155 2.85 6.28 12.44
C LYS A 155 2.45 4.86 12.85
N THR A 156 1.86 4.09 11.93
CA THR A 156 1.24 2.80 12.25
C THR A 156 2.16 1.63 11.99
N ILE A 157 2.92 1.67 10.88
CA ILE A 157 3.79 0.56 10.47
C ILE A 157 5.18 0.69 11.12
N LEU A 158 5.81 1.87 11.00
CA LEU A 158 7.13 2.11 11.60
C LEU A 158 7.08 2.62 13.04
N GLN A 159 5.90 3.00 13.54
CA GLN A 159 5.71 3.52 14.89
C GLN A 159 6.68 4.65 15.29
N LYS A 160 7.04 5.52 14.33
CA LYS A 160 7.89 6.68 14.57
C LYS A 160 7.18 7.65 15.51
N LYS A 161 7.85 8.09 16.57
CA LYS A 161 7.36 9.18 17.42
C LYS A 161 7.39 10.49 16.62
N SER A 162 6.27 11.21 16.65
CA SER A 162 6.14 12.56 16.10
C SER A 162 6.95 13.58 16.89
#